data_AF-A0A949GMF2-F1
#
_entry.id   AF-A0A949GMF2-F1
#
_cell.length_a   1.000
_cell.length_b   1.000
_cell.length_c   1.000
_cell.angle_alpha   90.00
_cell.angle_beta   90.00
_cell.angle_gamma   90.00
#
_symmetry.space_group_name_H-M   'P 1'
#
loop_
_entity.id
_entity.type
_entity.pdbx_description
1 polymer ?
#
loop_
_entity_poly.entity_id
_entity_poly.type
_entity_poly.pdbx_seq_one_letter_code
_entity_poly.pdbx_strand_id
1 'polypeptide(L)'
;MLNSPLSLKAMGVLEPTGKRGEWRLSADHTDKLPKIQNGKVLLAFATDLGVALWGSCIDVFGRGLDGDSISLCLTSPPYPLAVPRAYGNPAESEYVDWLCTALEPIAKHLKPGGSICLNVSNDIFLSQSPARSLYRERLVLALHDRLGLYKMDELIWSSNKAPGPVRYASITRQHLNVAYEPIYWFTNDPAKCTSNNRRVLLPHTKAHARYMHSGQREN
;
A
#
# COMPACT_ATOMS: atom_id res chain seq x y z
N MET A 1 -3.31 -7.03 -28.52
CA MET A 1 -4.22 -6.13 -27.77
C MET A 1 -5.59 -6.79 -27.68
N LEU A 2 -5.99 -7.26 -26.50
CA LEU A 2 -7.32 -7.80 -26.27
C LEU A 2 -8.33 -6.64 -26.21
N ASN A 3 -8.94 -6.30 -27.34
CA ASN A 3 -10.11 -5.41 -27.37
C ASN A 3 -11.32 -6.19 -26.84
N SER A 4 -11.37 -6.37 -25.52
CA SER A 4 -12.55 -6.93 -24.87
C SER A 4 -13.68 -5.89 -24.88
N PRO A 5 -14.89 -6.25 -25.34
CA PRO A 5 -16.06 -5.36 -25.31
C PRO A 5 -16.49 -5.00 -23.88
N LEU A 6 -15.95 -5.71 -22.87
CA LEU A 6 -16.21 -5.47 -21.44
C LEU A 6 -15.20 -4.54 -20.78
N SER A 7 -14.34 -3.86 -21.54
CA SER A 7 -13.39 -2.89 -20.98
C SER A 7 -14.02 -1.51 -20.78
N LEU A 8 -13.65 -0.78 -19.72
CA LEU A 8 -14.18 0.58 -19.51
C LEU A 8 -13.85 1.53 -20.67
N LYS A 9 -12.74 1.28 -21.36
CA LYS A 9 -12.39 1.94 -22.62
C LYS A 9 -13.41 1.65 -23.72
N ALA A 10 -13.75 0.38 -23.95
CA ALA A 10 -14.75 0.00 -24.96
C ALA A 10 -16.15 0.52 -24.63
N MET A 11 -16.44 0.71 -23.33
CA MET A 11 -17.71 1.26 -22.84
C MET A 11 -17.78 2.79 -22.85
N GLY A 12 -16.74 3.50 -23.33
CA GLY A 12 -16.72 4.97 -23.39
C GLY A 12 -16.54 5.67 -22.02
N VAL A 13 -16.26 4.90 -20.96
CA VAL A 13 -16.10 5.42 -19.59
C VAL A 13 -14.76 6.12 -19.40
N LEU A 14 -13.71 5.66 -20.09
CA LEU A 14 -12.37 6.22 -20.04
C LEU A 14 -11.96 6.75 -21.42
N GLU A 15 -11.40 7.96 -21.45
CA GLU A 15 -10.87 8.59 -22.66
C GLU A 15 -9.38 8.99 -22.48
N PRO A 16 -8.57 8.93 -23.55
CA PRO A 16 -7.17 9.33 -23.49
C PRO A 16 -7.05 10.86 -23.38
N THR A 17 -6.11 11.33 -22.56
CA THR A 17 -5.86 12.78 -22.39
C THR A 17 -4.98 13.40 -23.48
N GLY A 18 -4.48 12.58 -24.42
CA GLY A 18 -3.48 12.98 -25.43
C GLY A 18 -2.03 12.73 -24.99
N LYS A 19 -1.77 12.45 -23.70
CA LYS A 19 -0.46 12.00 -23.21
C LYS A 19 -0.40 10.47 -23.10
N ARG A 20 0.74 9.88 -23.49
CA ARG A 20 0.93 8.43 -23.47
C ARG A 20 0.78 7.89 -22.04
N GLY A 21 -0.17 6.98 -21.85
CA GLY A 21 -0.43 6.32 -20.55
C GLY A 21 -1.32 7.12 -19.60
N GLU A 22 -1.79 8.31 -19.99
CA GLU A 22 -2.65 9.14 -19.15
C GLU A 22 -4.09 9.11 -19.67
N TRP A 23 -4.99 8.61 -18.81
CA TRP A 23 -6.41 8.42 -19.10
C TRP A 23 -7.25 9.19 -18.08
N ARG A 24 -8.42 9.67 -18.52
CA ARG A 24 -9.39 10.33 -17.64
C ARG A 24 -10.78 9.73 -17.81
N LEU A 25 -11.65 9.95 -16.83
CA LEU A 25 -13.08 9.67 -16.97
C LEU A 25 -13.66 10.59 -18.07
N SER A 26 -14.48 10.01 -18.94
CA SER A 26 -15.28 10.79 -19.89
C SER A 26 -16.23 11.73 -19.11
N ALA A 27 -16.53 12.89 -19.69
CA ALA A 27 -17.43 13.89 -19.11
C ALA A 27 -18.81 13.32 -18.76
N ASP A 28 -19.29 12.32 -19.51
CA ASP A 28 -20.59 11.66 -19.28
C ASP A 28 -20.59 10.72 -18.06
N HIS A 29 -19.43 10.47 -17.47
CA HIS A 29 -19.23 9.53 -16.36
C HIS A 29 -18.54 10.18 -15.15
N THR A 30 -18.53 11.52 -15.08
CA THR A 30 -17.97 12.25 -13.93
C THR A 30 -18.77 12.04 -12.65
N ASP A 31 -20.07 11.72 -12.76
CA ASP A 31 -20.92 11.41 -11.61
C ASP A 31 -21.05 9.89 -11.40
N LYS A 32 -20.22 9.41 -10.46
CA LYS A 32 -20.31 8.13 -9.74
C LYS A 32 -20.43 6.89 -10.62
N LEU A 33 -19.27 6.32 -10.94
CA LEU A 33 -19.19 4.89 -11.25
C LEU A 33 -19.89 4.07 -10.14
N PRO A 34 -20.85 3.20 -10.49
CA PRO A 34 -21.57 2.41 -9.50
C PRO A 34 -20.62 1.46 -8.77
N LYS A 35 -20.88 1.18 -7.48
CA LYS A 35 -20.11 0.16 -6.76
C LYS A 35 -20.22 -1.16 -7.53
N ILE A 36 -19.08 -1.77 -7.85
CA ILE A 36 -19.06 -3.07 -8.51
C ILE A 36 -19.67 -4.12 -7.59
N GLN A 37 -20.49 -4.99 -8.14
CA GLN A 37 -21.09 -6.10 -7.40
C GLN A 37 -20.00 -7.11 -7.01
N ASN A 38 -20.09 -7.66 -5.79
CA ASN A 38 -19.21 -8.74 -5.35
C ASN A 38 -19.25 -9.90 -6.35
N GLY A 39 -18.11 -10.55 -6.53
CA GLY A 39 -17.94 -11.62 -7.50
C GLY A 39 -17.91 -11.15 -8.95
N LYS A 40 -17.81 -9.85 -9.23
CA LYS A 40 -17.57 -9.30 -10.58
C LYS A 40 -16.21 -8.61 -10.62
N VAL A 41 -15.48 -8.83 -11.71
CA VAL A 41 -14.21 -8.18 -12.01
C VAL A 41 -14.26 -7.71 -13.46
N LEU A 42 -14.03 -6.43 -13.68
CA LEU A 42 -14.00 -5.80 -15.00
C LEU A 42 -12.58 -5.35 -15.32
N LEU A 43 -12.20 -5.45 -16.59
CA LEU A 43 -10.96 -4.83 -17.07
C LEU A 43 -11.21 -3.32 -17.22
N ALA A 44 -10.60 -2.50 -16.38
CA ALA A 44 -10.71 -1.05 -16.52
C ALA A 44 -9.95 -0.59 -17.77
N PHE A 45 -8.65 -0.85 -17.82
CA PHE A 45 -7.82 -0.61 -19.00
C PHE A 45 -6.62 -1.56 -19.03
N ALA A 46 -6.01 -1.68 -20.20
CA ALA A 46 -4.80 -2.46 -20.42
C ALA A 46 -3.78 -1.65 -21.22
N THR A 47 -2.52 -1.86 -20.91
CA THR A 47 -1.35 -1.33 -21.62
C THR A 47 -0.35 -2.47 -21.84
N ASP A 48 0.73 -2.21 -22.57
CA ASP A 48 1.82 -3.18 -22.72
C ASP A 48 2.53 -3.50 -21.40
N LEU A 49 2.39 -2.63 -20.38
CA LEU A 49 3.03 -2.79 -19.07
C LEU A 49 2.12 -3.44 -18.01
N GLY A 50 0.84 -3.65 -18.31
CA GLY A 50 -0.08 -4.26 -17.36
C GLY A 50 -1.53 -3.82 -17.51
N VAL A 51 -2.34 -4.25 -16.53
CA VAL A 51 -3.78 -4.09 -16.51
C VAL A 51 -4.24 -3.40 -15.24
N ALA A 52 -5.28 -2.59 -15.36
CA ALA A 52 -6.05 -2.10 -14.22
C ALA A 52 -7.37 -2.87 -14.19
N LEU A 53 -7.68 -3.44 -13.03
CA LEU A 53 -8.92 -4.18 -12.81
C LEU A 53 -9.82 -3.37 -11.88
N TRP A 54 -11.11 -3.41 -12.16
CA TRP A 54 -12.14 -2.86 -11.29
C TRP A 54 -12.90 -4.02 -10.66
N GLY A 55 -12.81 -4.15 -9.34
CA GLY A 55 -13.29 -5.30 -8.58
C GLY A 55 -12.87 -5.23 -7.12
N SER A 56 -13.47 -6.07 -6.28
CA SER A 56 -12.92 -6.36 -4.96
C SER A 56 -11.58 -7.08 -5.12
N CYS A 57 -10.57 -6.70 -4.33
CA CYS A 57 -9.28 -7.39 -4.36
C CYS A 57 -9.42 -8.89 -4.02
N ILE A 58 -10.33 -9.25 -3.12
CA ILE A 58 -10.63 -10.64 -2.78
C ILE A 58 -11.13 -11.39 -4.02
N ASP A 59 -12.01 -10.79 -4.83
CA ASP A 59 -12.51 -11.42 -6.05
C ASP A 59 -11.43 -11.52 -7.13
N VAL A 60 -10.60 -10.48 -7.27
CA VAL A 60 -9.51 -10.43 -8.25
C VAL A 60 -8.49 -11.52 -7.97
N PHE A 61 -8.00 -11.61 -6.73
CA PHE A 61 -6.94 -12.56 -6.36
C PHE A 61 -7.48 -13.94 -5.95
N GLY A 62 -8.76 -14.03 -5.55
CA GLY A 62 -9.42 -15.28 -5.16
C GLY A 62 -9.87 -16.15 -6.33
N ARG A 63 -10.03 -15.58 -7.53
CA ARG A 63 -10.29 -16.35 -8.77
C ARG A 63 -9.08 -17.16 -9.26
N GLY A 64 -7.94 -17.01 -8.59
CA GLY A 64 -6.67 -17.61 -8.98
C GLY A 64 -5.91 -16.69 -9.94
N LEU A 65 -4.64 -16.45 -9.62
CA LEU A 65 -3.64 -16.09 -10.61
C LEU A 65 -2.93 -17.39 -11.03
N ASP A 66 -2.44 -17.46 -12.26
CA ASP A 66 -1.66 -18.62 -12.70
C ASP A 66 -0.38 -18.74 -11.85
N GLY A 67 -0.37 -19.71 -10.93
CA GLY A 67 0.75 -20.04 -10.05
C GLY A 67 1.27 -18.91 -9.15
N ASP A 68 2.48 -19.14 -8.63
CA ASP A 68 3.29 -18.20 -7.86
C ASP A 68 3.76 -17.04 -8.76
N SER A 69 2.90 -16.03 -8.92
CA SER A 69 3.07 -14.99 -9.93
C SER A 69 3.43 -13.62 -9.33
N ILE A 70 3.08 -13.38 -8.07
CA ILE A 70 3.23 -12.06 -7.44
C ILE A 70 4.64 -11.91 -6.85
N SER A 71 5.44 -11.02 -7.45
CA SER A 71 6.75 -10.63 -6.89
C SER A 71 6.64 -9.56 -5.80
N LEU A 72 5.67 -8.64 -5.93
CA LEU A 72 5.48 -7.51 -5.02
C LEU A 72 3.99 -7.13 -4.96
N CYS A 73 3.46 -7.06 -3.75
CA CYS A 73 2.26 -6.29 -3.42
C CYS A 73 2.69 -5.01 -2.70
N LEU A 74 2.37 -3.85 -3.25
CA LEU A 74 2.60 -2.55 -2.62
C LEU A 74 1.26 -1.86 -2.49
N THR A 75 0.84 -1.53 -1.26
CA THR A 75 -0.48 -0.95 -1.04
C THR A 75 -0.55 -0.09 0.22
N SER A 76 -1.48 0.86 0.21
CA SER A 76 -1.91 1.67 1.35
C SER A 76 -3.41 1.38 1.59
N PRO A 77 -3.76 0.30 2.31
CA PRO A 77 -5.15 -0.08 2.51
C PRO A 77 -5.92 1.04 3.23
N PRO A 78 -7.22 1.24 2.96
CA PRO A 78 -8.07 2.19 3.67
C PRO A 78 -7.85 2.15 5.19
N TYR A 79 -7.41 3.26 5.80
CA TYR A 79 -7.06 3.29 7.23
C TYR A 79 -8.29 3.21 8.14
N PRO A 80 -8.17 2.68 9.37
CA PRO A 80 -9.27 2.62 10.34
C PRO A 80 -9.52 3.99 11.00
N LEU A 81 -9.86 4.98 10.17
CA LEU A 81 -10.13 6.35 10.61
C LEU A 81 -11.49 6.41 11.34
N ALA A 82 -11.54 7.13 12.45
CA ALA A 82 -12.78 7.37 13.20
C ALA A 82 -13.85 8.10 12.37
N VAL A 83 -13.44 8.92 11.40
CA VAL A 83 -14.32 9.53 10.40
C VAL A 83 -14.09 8.83 9.07
N PRO A 84 -15.06 8.04 8.56
CA PRO A 84 -14.93 7.33 7.30
C PRO A 84 -14.75 8.30 6.13
N ARG A 85 -13.88 7.94 5.18
CA ARG A 85 -13.85 8.61 3.87
C ARG A 85 -14.95 8.04 2.96
N ALA A 86 -15.16 8.65 1.80
CA ALA A 86 -16.19 8.25 0.82
C ALA A 86 -16.17 6.76 0.41
N TYR A 87 -15.02 6.10 0.54
CA TYR A 87 -14.84 4.68 0.23
C TYR A 87 -15.31 3.72 1.34
N GLY A 88 -15.62 4.22 2.54
CA GLY A 88 -15.91 3.41 3.73
C GLY A 88 -14.64 2.74 4.29
N ASN A 89 -14.50 2.68 5.62
CA ASN A 89 -13.37 2.04 6.29
C ASN A 89 -13.91 1.07 7.36
N PRO A 90 -13.28 -0.10 7.59
CA PRO A 90 -13.63 -0.95 8.72
C PRO A 90 -13.33 -0.23 10.04
N ALA A 91 -14.04 -0.62 11.12
CA ALA A 91 -13.73 -0.13 12.45
C ALA A 91 -12.31 -0.57 12.87
N GLU A 92 -11.68 0.16 13.78
CA GLU A 92 -10.34 -0.19 14.29
C GLU A 92 -10.27 -1.62 14.84
N SER A 93 -11.32 -2.07 15.52
CA SER A 93 -11.42 -3.42 16.09
C SER A 93 -11.49 -4.52 15.03
N GLU A 94 -12.00 -4.22 13.84
CA GLU A 94 -12.20 -5.17 12.74
C GLU A 94 -11.07 -5.10 11.70
N TYR A 95 -10.23 -4.07 11.78
CA TYR A 95 -9.27 -3.71 10.75
C TYR A 95 -8.29 -4.84 10.42
N VAL A 96 -7.75 -5.48 11.45
CA VAL A 96 -6.75 -6.54 11.28
C VAL A 96 -7.36 -7.74 10.56
N ASP A 97 -8.56 -8.16 10.96
CA ASP A 97 -9.26 -9.29 10.34
C ASP A 97 -9.64 -9.00 8.89
N TRP A 98 -10.20 -7.81 8.66
CA TRP A 98 -10.53 -7.35 7.32
C TRP A 98 -9.29 -7.33 6.41
N LEU A 99 -8.16 -6.77 6.88
CA LEU A 99 -6.96 -6.66 6.06
C LEU A 99 -6.30 -8.02 5.83
N CYS A 100 -6.22 -8.88 6.84
CA CYS A 100 -5.73 -10.24 6.66
C CYS A 100 -6.57 -11.02 5.64
N THR A 101 -7.90 -10.86 5.65
CA THR A 101 -8.80 -11.48 4.66
C THR A 101 -8.51 -10.98 3.25
N ALA A 102 -8.26 -9.68 3.09
CA ALA A 102 -7.91 -9.10 1.80
C ALA A 102 -6.53 -9.55 1.29
N LEU A 103 -5.56 -9.74 2.20
CA LEU A 103 -4.19 -10.11 1.88
C LEU A 103 -3.98 -11.62 1.72
N GLU A 104 -4.82 -12.46 2.31
CA GLU A 104 -4.69 -13.92 2.23
C GLU A 104 -4.56 -14.45 0.80
N PRO A 105 -5.45 -14.11 -0.16
CA PRO A 105 -5.28 -14.57 -1.53
C PRO A 105 -4.02 -14.01 -2.18
N ILE A 106 -3.56 -12.82 -1.81
CA ILE A 106 -2.31 -12.25 -2.32
C ILE A 106 -1.10 -13.03 -1.80
N ALA A 107 -1.07 -13.30 -0.49
CA ALA A 107 -0.01 -14.06 0.17
C ALA A 107 0.14 -15.47 -0.42
N LYS A 108 -0.99 -16.13 -0.73
CA LYS A 108 -1.02 -17.45 -1.37
C LYS A 108 -0.41 -17.48 -2.78
N HIS A 109 -0.44 -16.37 -3.52
CA HIS A 109 0.10 -16.29 -4.89
C HIS A 109 1.46 -15.58 -4.95
N LEU A 110 2.10 -15.32 -3.80
CA LEU A 110 3.45 -14.77 -3.77
C LEU A 110 4.45 -15.80 -4.31
N LYS A 111 5.36 -15.32 -5.16
CA LYS A 111 6.60 -16.06 -5.45
C LYS A 111 7.37 -16.34 -4.16
N PRO A 112 8.15 -17.43 -4.08
CA PRO A 112 9.12 -17.58 -2.99
C PRO A 112 10.03 -16.34 -2.92
N GLY A 113 10.00 -15.64 -1.79
CA GLY A 113 10.73 -14.40 -1.57
C GLY A 113 10.04 -13.15 -2.11
N GLY A 114 8.79 -13.27 -2.56
CA GLY A 114 7.92 -12.15 -2.92
C GLY A 114 7.60 -11.29 -1.69
N SER A 115 7.32 -10.01 -1.92
CA SER A 115 7.15 -9.04 -0.84
C SER A 115 5.73 -8.48 -0.77
N ILE A 116 5.26 -8.21 0.44
CA ILE A 116 4.09 -7.36 0.71
C ILE A 116 4.58 -6.14 1.50
N CYS A 117 4.37 -4.97 0.92
CA CYS A 117 4.71 -3.68 1.52
C CYS A 117 3.41 -2.91 1.82
N LEU A 118 3.15 -2.66 3.10
CA LEU A 118 1.92 -2.03 3.59
C LEU A 118 2.24 -0.67 4.19
N ASN A 119 1.81 0.41 3.54
CA ASN A 119 1.81 1.72 4.16
C ASN A 119 0.61 1.84 5.12
N VAL A 120 0.85 2.20 6.38
CA VAL A 120 -0.17 2.28 7.43
C VAL A 120 -0.11 3.62 8.15
N SER A 121 -1.24 4.05 8.72
CA SER A 121 -1.28 5.27 9.53
C SER A 121 -0.61 5.12 10.89
N ASN A 122 0.22 6.08 11.29
CA ASN A 122 0.70 6.15 12.68
C ASN A 122 -0.29 6.87 13.62
N ASP A 123 -1.32 7.51 13.06
CA ASP A 123 -2.20 8.46 13.77
C ASP A 123 -3.61 7.90 13.98
N ILE A 124 -3.70 6.65 14.45
CA ILE A 124 -4.96 6.05 14.88
C ILE A 124 -5.00 6.04 16.41
N PHE A 125 -6.00 6.71 16.97
CA PHE A 125 -6.18 6.89 18.41
C PHE A 125 -7.42 6.15 18.89
N LEU A 126 -7.39 5.70 20.14
CA LEU A 126 -8.58 5.16 20.80
C LEU A 126 -9.63 6.27 20.94
N SER A 127 -10.90 5.87 20.85
CA SER A 127 -12.01 6.82 20.94
C SER A 127 -11.92 7.66 22.22
N GLN A 128 -11.99 8.98 22.06
CA GLN A 128 -11.95 9.95 23.15
C GLN A 128 -10.70 9.86 24.05
N SER A 129 -9.59 9.29 23.57
CA SER A 129 -8.38 9.06 24.35
C SER A 129 -7.12 9.51 23.61
N PRO A 130 -6.12 10.09 24.29
CA PRO A 130 -4.81 10.35 23.70
C PRO A 130 -4.02 9.05 23.42
N ALA A 131 -4.45 7.90 23.94
CA ALA A 131 -3.79 6.64 23.64
C ALA A 131 -3.91 6.27 22.15
N ARG A 132 -2.80 5.86 21.53
CA ARG A 132 -2.82 5.27 20.20
C ARG A 132 -3.45 3.87 20.26
N SER A 133 -4.13 3.49 19.19
CA SER A 133 -4.56 2.11 19.01
C SER A 133 -3.35 1.20 18.84
N LEU A 134 -3.45 -0.03 19.36
CA LEU A 134 -2.46 -1.10 19.16
C LEU A 134 -2.69 -1.91 17.87
N TYR A 135 -3.50 -1.40 16.93
CA TYR A 135 -3.82 -2.13 15.71
C TYR A 135 -2.58 -2.44 14.86
N ARG A 136 -1.56 -1.58 14.92
CA ARG A 136 -0.28 -1.73 14.20
C ARG A 136 0.47 -2.96 14.69
N GLU A 137 0.60 -3.09 16.00
CA GLU A 137 1.24 -4.21 16.68
C GLU A 137 0.45 -5.49 16.42
N ARG A 138 -0.88 -5.44 16.57
CA ARG A 138 -1.76 -6.57 16.25
C ARG A 138 -1.66 -7.00 14.78
N LEU A 139 -1.56 -6.04 13.86
CA LEU A 139 -1.42 -6.32 12.44
C LEU A 139 -0.09 -7.04 12.17
N VAL A 140 1.02 -6.56 12.72
CA VAL A 140 2.34 -7.19 12.56
C VAL A 140 2.30 -8.66 12.99
N LEU A 141 1.71 -8.94 14.16
CA LEU A 141 1.55 -10.30 14.67
C LEU A 141 0.65 -11.14 13.75
N ALA A 142 -0.52 -10.60 13.38
CA ALA A 142 -1.48 -11.31 12.54
C ALA A 142 -0.95 -11.65 11.14
N LEU A 143 -0.14 -10.78 10.52
CA LEU A 143 0.51 -11.07 9.25
C LEU A 143 1.45 -12.27 9.34
N HIS A 144 2.14 -12.43 10.47
CA HIS A 144 2.97 -13.61 10.72
C HIS A 144 2.11 -14.84 11.04
N ASP A 145 1.30 -14.75 12.09
CA ASP A 145 0.61 -15.90 12.67
C ASP A 145 -0.45 -16.49 11.71
N ARG A 146 -1.12 -15.65 10.92
CA ARG A 146 -2.23 -16.08 10.06
C ARG A 146 -1.82 -16.29 8.61
N LEU A 147 -0.88 -15.50 8.10
CA LEU A 147 -0.51 -15.54 6.68
C LEU A 147 0.87 -16.17 6.44
N GLY A 148 1.59 -16.57 7.49
CA GLY A 148 2.92 -17.19 7.38
C GLY A 148 3.98 -16.24 6.84
N LEU A 149 3.78 -14.93 6.98
CA LEU A 149 4.72 -13.92 6.49
C LEU A 149 5.78 -13.60 7.55
N TYR A 150 6.95 -13.17 7.09
CA TYR A 150 8.07 -12.76 7.92
C TYR A 150 8.34 -11.28 7.74
N LYS A 151 8.43 -10.53 8.84
CA LYS A 151 8.78 -9.10 8.82
C LYS A 151 10.24 -8.96 8.41
N MET A 152 10.49 -8.27 7.31
CA MET A 152 11.84 -7.93 6.84
C MET A 152 12.30 -6.58 7.39
N ASP A 153 11.42 -5.57 7.38
CA ASP A 153 11.75 -4.23 7.87
C ASP A 153 10.49 -3.39 8.17
N GLU A 154 10.70 -2.23 8.77
CA GLU A 154 9.74 -1.14 8.92
C GLU A 154 10.38 0.16 8.43
N LEU A 155 9.97 0.59 7.24
CA LEU A 155 10.49 1.81 6.63
C LEU A 155 9.68 3.01 7.09
N ILE A 156 10.35 4.15 7.26
CA ILE A 156 9.71 5.40 7.66
C ILE A 156 9.53 6.28 6.43
N TRP A 157 8.29 6.44 5.98
CA TRP A 157 7.96 7.40 4.95
C TRP A 157 7.71 8.77 5.58
N SER A 158 8.75 9.61 5.60
CA SER A 158 8.58 11.03 5.93
C SER A 158 7.85 11.71 4.77
N SER A 159 6.64 12.18 5.03
CA SER A 159 5.82 12.85 4.04
C SER A 159 5.79 14.36 4.28
N ASN A 160 5.22 15.11 3.34
CA ASN A 160 4.92 16.54 3.51
C ASN A 160 3.58 16.77 4.25
N LYS A 161 3.07 15.76 4.98
CA LYS A 161 1.84 15.87 5.76
C LYS A 161 1.96 17.01 6.78
N ALA A 162 0.90 17.78 6.93
CA ALA A 162 0.81 18.81 7.95
C ALA A 162 1.05 18.21 9.35
N PRO A 163 1.74 18.93 10.26
CA PRO A 163 2.02 18.43 11.60
C PRO A 163 0.71 18.04 12.32
N GLY A 164 0.65 16.81 12.81
CA GLY A 164 -0.46 16.32 13.63
C GLY A 164 0.02 15.25 14.62
N PRO A 165 -0.84 14.71 15.50
CA PRO A 165 -2.24 15.06 15.68
C PRO A 165 -2.43 16.41 16.40
N VAL A 166 -3.11 17.39 15.77
CA VAL A 166 -3.28 18.74 16.35
C VAL A 166 -3.85 18.71 17.76
N ARG A 167 -4.89 17.90 18.00
CA ARG A 167 -5.52 17.82 19.31
C ARG A 167 -4.54 17.38 20.40
N TYR A 168 -3.85 16.26 20.19
CA TYR A 168 -2.99 15.67 21.23
C TYR A 168 -1.56 16.23 21.25
N ALA A 169 -1.06 16.78 20.14
CA ALA A 169 0.28 17.35 20.07
C ALA A 169 0.31 18.87 20.29
N SER A 170 -0.69 19.62 19.81
CA SER A 170 -0.68 21.09 19.85
C SER A 170 -1.64 21.69 20.87
N ILE A 171 -2.84 21.10 21.05
CA ILE A 171 -3.84 21.62 21.99
C ILE A 171 -3.58 21.08 23.41
N THR A 172 -3.62 19.76 23.59
CA THR A 172 -3.49 19.13 24.92
C THR A 172 -2.06 18.70 25.27
N ARG A 173 -1.15 18.70 24.29
CA ARG A 173 0.33 18.60 24.43
C ARG A 173 0.86 17.32 25.10
N GLN A 174 0.13 16.21 25.09
CA GLN A 174 0.66 14.92 25.56
C GLN A 174 1.50 14.19 24.49
N HIS A 175 1.37 14.57 23.21
CA HIS A 175 2.06 13.92 22.09
C HIS A 175 3.03 14.85 21.38
N LEU A 176 3.97 14.26 20.65
CA LEU A 176 4.76 14.95 19.65
C LEU A 176 4.01 15.00 18.32
N ASN A 177 4.36 15.98 17.49
CA ASN A 177 3.93 16.00 16.10
C ASN A 177 4.59 14.84 15.32
N VAL A 178 3.80 14.24 14.44
CA VAL A 178 4.13 13.13 13.56
C VAL A 178 3.95 13.61 12.13
N ALA A 179 4.99 13.44 11.31
CA ALA A 179 5.01 13.76 9.89
C ALA A 179 5.43 12.55 9.04
N TYR A 180 5.26 11.34 9.57
CA TYR A 180 5.66 10.10 8.91
C TYR A 180 4.56 9.04 8.94
N GLU A 181 4.62 8.14 7.96
CA GLU A 181 3.83 6.92 7.90
C GLU A 181 4.79 5.70 7.85
N PRO A 182 4.57 4.67 8.68
CA PRO A 182 5.30 3.42 8.59
C PRO A 182 4.89 2.63 7.35
N ILE A 183 5.89 2.05 6.67
CA ILE A 183 5.70 1.03 5.66
C ILE A 183 6.25 -0.29 6.21
N TYR A 184 5.35 -1.23 6.48
CA TYR A 184 5.75 -2.58 6.85
C TYR A 184 6.16 -3.38 5.62
N TRP A 185 7.34 -4.00 5.67
CA TRP A 185 7.82 -4.91 4.63
C TRP A 185 7.83 -6.33 5.15
N PHE A 186 7.04 -7.19 4.52
CA PHE A 186 6.94 -8.62 4.80
C PHE A 186 7.27 -9.46 3.57
N THR A 187 7.71 -10.71 3.78
CA THR A 187 7.93 -11.71 2.73
C THR A 187 7.48 -13.10 3.17
N ASN A 188 7.25 -14.02 2.23
CA ASN A 188 6.92 -15.42 2.54
C ASN A 188 8.16 -16.33 2.71
N ASP A 189 9.34 -15.91 2.23
CA ASP A 189 10.60 -16.65 2.37
C ASP A 189 11.76 -15.65 2.55
N PRO A 190 12.24 -15.41 3.78
CA PRO A 190 13.31 -14.45 4.06
C PRO A 190 14.63 -14.78 3.35
N ALA A 191 14.96 -16.06 3.22
CA ALA A 191 16.20 -16.50 2.60
C ALA A 191 16.20 -16.28 1.09
N LYS A 192 15.02 -16.25 0.47
CA LYS A 192 14.84 -15.97 -0.97
C LYS A 192 14.34 -14.56 -1.26
N CYS A 193 14.25 -13.70 -0.24
CA CYS A 193 13.67 -12.37 -0.39
C CYS A 193 14.28 -11.62 -1.58
N THR A 194 13.46 -11.26 -2.56
CA THR A 194 13.93 -10.65 -3.80
C THR A 194 14.19 -9.16 -3.59
N SER A 195 15.35 -8.83 -3.01
CA SER A 195 15.77 -7.45 -2.74
C SER A 195 17.27 -7.24 -2.97
N ASN A 196 17.65 -6.02 -3.36
CA ASN A 196 19.05 -5.62 -3.54
C ASN A 196 19.21 -4.12 -3.26
N ASN A 197 19.79 -3.79 -2.10
CA ASN A 197 19.97 -2.40 -1.65
C ASN A 197 20.88 -1.57 -2.59
N ARG A 198 21.73 -2.20 -3.41
CA ARG A 198 22.59 -1.51 -4.39
C ARG A 198 21.77 -0.75 -5.44
N ARG A 199 20.51 -1.12 -5.65
CA ARG A 199 19.60 -0.48 -6.61
C ARG A 199 19.00 0.84 -6.10
N VAL A 200 19.20 1.17 -4.83
CA VAL A 200 18.59 2.34 -4.16
C VAL A 200 19.61 3.13 -3.34
N LEU A 201 20.90 2.96 -3.59
CA LEU A 201 21.94 3.72 -2.90
C LEU A 201 21.81 5.22 -3.21
N LEU A 202 21.91 6.03 -2.17
CA LEU A 202 22.03 7.48 -2.32
C LEU A 202 23.50 7.86 -2.51
N PRO A 203 23.82 8.85 -3.36
CA PRO A 203 25.17 9.34 -3.49
C PRO A 203 25.65 9.89 -2.15
N HIS A 204 26.95 9.77 -1.89
CA HIS A 204 27.57 10.41 -0.74
C HIS A 204 27.36 11.92 -0.76
N THR A 205 27.19 12.52 0.41
CA THR A 205 27.17 13.99 0.53
C THR A 205 28.49 14.57 0.06
N LYS A 206 28.52 15.83 -0.39
CA LYS A 206 29.76 16.50 -0.83
C LYS A 206 30.85 16.51 0.25
N ALA A 207 30.47 16.57 1.52
CA ALA A 207 31.41 16.53 2.64
C ALA A 207 31.97 15.11 2.83
N HIS A 208 31.11 14.09 2.80
CA HIS A 208 31.53 12.71 2.91
C HIS A 208 32.38 12.27 1.71
N ALA A 209 32.00 12.66 0.49
CA ALA A 209 32.81 12.44 -0.69
C ALA A 209 34.20 13.06 -0.54
N ARG A 210 34.30 14.32 -0.07
CA ARG A 210 35.59 14.97 0.22
C ARG A 210 36.42 14.19 1.25
N TYR A 211 35.80 13.72 2.33
CA TYR A 211 36.47 12.89 3.34
C TYR A 211 37.04 11.59 2.74
N MET A 212 36.26 10.89 1.92
CA MET A 212 36.69 9.67 1.24
C MET A 212 37.85 9.93 0.27
N HIS A 213 37.86 11.09 -0.42
CA HIS A 213 38.93 11.47 -1.35
C HIS A 213 40.18 12.02 -0.64
N SER A 214 40.04 12.58 0.56
CA SER A 214 41.19 13.09 1.34
C SER A 214 42.05 12.00 1.97
N GLY A 215 41.68 10.73 1.79
CA GLY A 215 42.39 9.57 2.34
C GLY A 215 42.15 9.42 3.84
N GLN A 216 41.75 8.23 4.28
CA GLN A 216 41.90 7.88 5.68
C GLN A 216 43.40 7.98 6.02
N ARG A 217 43.77 8.91 6.92
CA ARG A 217 44.94 8.67 7.75
C ARG A 217 44.54 7.52 8.67
N GLU A 218 45.05 6.33 8.38
CA GLU A 218 44.98 5.16 9.25
C GLU A 218 45.43 5.56 10.66
N ASN A 219 44.63 5.19 11.66
CA ASN A 219 45.07 4.98 13.04
C ASN A 219 44.74 3.53 13.38
#